data_AF-A0A7X6UGR9-F1
#
_entry.id   AF-A0A7X6UGR9-F1
#
_cell.length_a   1.000
_cell.length_b   1.000
_cell.length_c   1.000
_cell.angle_alpha   90.00
_cell.angle_beta   90.00
_cell.angle_gamma   90.00
#
_symmetry.space_group_name_H-M   'P 1'
#
loop_
_entity.id
_entity.type
_entity.pdbx_description
1 polymer ?
#
loop_
_entity_poly.entity_id
_entity_poly.type
_entity_poly.pdbx_seq_one_letter_code
_entity_poly.pdbx_strand_id
1 'polypeptide(L)' 'MQLDVYNMEGDVVGTIDLSDEIFAIEPNEDAVYRVMLAQQA' A
#
# COMPACT_ATOMS: atom_id res chain seq x y z
N MET A 1 -8.14 -2.54 -6.78
CA MET A 1 -7.39 -3.69 -6.22
C MET A 1 -8.15 -4.19 -5.01
N GLN A 2 -8.44 -5.49 -4.96
CA GLN A 2 -9.27 -6.08 -3.90
C GLN A 2 -8.39 -6.82 -2.89
N LEU A 3 -8.67 -6.63 -1.59
CA LEU A 3 -7.90 -7.23 -0.50
C LEU A 3 -8.82 -7.80 0.58
N ASP A 4 -8.40 -8.92 1.15
CA ASP A 4 -9.05 -9.50 2.32
C ASP A 4 -8.64 -8.76 3.59
N VAL A 5 -9.63 -8.50 4.44
CA VAL A 5 -9.46 -7.85 5.74
C VAL A 5 -9.44 -8.93 6.82
N TYR A 6 -8.38 -8.95 7.62
CA TYR A 6 -8.20 -9.92 8.69
C TYR A 6 -8.44 -9.28 10.07
N ASN A 7 -9.01 -10.05 11.00
CA ASN A 7 -9.09 -9.67 12.42
C ASN A 7 -7.80 -10.06 13.18
N MET A 8 -7.74 -9.78 14.48
CA MET A 8 -6.57 -10.11 15.31
C MET A 8 -6.37 -11.61 15.56
N GLU A 9 -7.40 -12.42 15.29
CA GLU A 9 -7.37 -13.88 15.42
C GLU A 9 -6.85 -14.54 14.13
N GLY A 10 -6.72 -13.76 13.05
CA GLY A 10 -6.25 -14.22 11.74
C GLY A 10 -7.36 -14.65 10.79
N ASP A 11 -8.63 -14.46 11.16
CA ASP A 11 -9.77 -14.79 10.30
C ASP A 11 -10.07 -13.66 9.32
N VAL A 12 -10.48 -14.02 8.10
CA VAL A 12 -11.01 -13.08 7.11
C VAL A 12 -12.39 -12.60 7.54
N VAL A 13 -12.51 -11.33 7.84
CA VAL A 13 -13.77 -10.69 8.29
C VAL A 13 -14.44 -9.86 7.21
N GLY A 14 -13.82 -9.73 6.05
CA GLY A 14 -14.41 -9.08 4.89
C GLY A 14 -13.41 -8.81 3.79
N THR A 15 -13.84 -8.02 2.83
CA THR A 15 -13.06 -7.66 1.65
C THR A 15 -13.23 -6.17 1.40
N ILE A 16 -12.14 -5.49 1.03
CA ILE A 16 -12.14 -4.06 0.70
C ILE A 16 -11.59 -3.84 -0.70
N ASP A 17 -12.22 -2.93 -1.43
CA ASP A 17 -11.75 -2.45 -2.72
C ASP A 17 -10.97 -1.15 -2.52
N LEU A 18 -9.68 -1.19 -2.85
CA LEU A 18 -8.79 -0.03 -2.86
C LEU A 18 -8.68 0.57 -4.26
N SER A 19 -8.54 1.89 -4.32
CA SER A 19 -8.37 2.62 -5.60
C SER A 19 -7.05 2.22 -6.27
N ASP A 20 -7.14 1.82 -7.55
CA ASP A 20 -5.98 1.41 -8.34
C ASP A 20 -5.04 2.58 -8.64
N GLU A 21 -5.58 3.81 -8.75
CA GLU A 21 -4.79 5.02 -9.01
C GLU A 21 -3.84 5.39 -7.86
N ILE A 22 -4.02 4.77 -6.69
CA ILE A 22 -3.18 4.96 -5.50
C ILE A 22 -2.38 3.70 -5.21
N PHE A 23 -3.06 2.55 -5.15
CA PHE A 23 -2.46 1.32 -4.62
C PHE A 23 -1.97 0.33 -5.69
N ALA A 24 -2.25 0.57 -6.98
CA ALA A 24 -1.82 -0.27 -8.08
C ALA A 24 -1.04 0.51 -9.16
N ILE A 25 -0.43 1.63 -8.78
CA ILE A 25 0.46 2.38 -9.67
C ILE A 25 1.82 1.68 -9.80
N GLU A 26 2.47 1.83 -10.95
CA GLU A 26 3.89 1.52 -11.08
C GLU A 26 4.71 2.55 -10.27
N PRO A 27 5.41 2.15 -9.20
CA PRO A 27 6.13 3.09 -8.38
C PRO A 27 7.26 3.76 -9.17
N ASN A 28 7.38 5.08 -9.06
CA ASN A 28 8.55 5.79 -9.58
C ASN A 28 9.73 5.61 -8.60
N GLU A 29 10.66 4.73 -8.94
CA GLU A 29 11.79 4.38 -8.06
C GLU A 29 12.66 5.59 -7.69
N ASP A 30 12.92 6.50 -8.63
CA ASP A 30 13.69 7.72 -8.37
C ASP A 30 12.98 8.64 -7.36
N ALA A 31 11.66 8.80 -7.50
CA ALA A 31 10.88 9.59 -6.56
C ALA A 31 10.90 8.98 -5.15
N VAL A 32 10.75 7.66 -5.03
CA VAL A 32 10.82 6.94 -3.76
C VAL A 32 12.19 7.13 -3.11
N TYR A 33 13.27 6.94 -3.88
CA TYR A 33 14.64 7.09 -3.38
C TYR A 33 14.92 8.50 -2.86
N ARG A 34 14.54 9.54 -3.62
CA ARG A 34 14.74 10.94 -3.20
C ARG A 34 13.99 11.27 -1.91
N VAL A 35 12.76 10.79 -1.76
CA VAL A 35 11.98 10.99 -0.54
C VAL A 35 12.60 10.25 0.65
N MET A 36 13.10 9.02 0.45
CA MET A 36 13.80 8.28 1.51
C MET A 36 15.02 9.03 2.02
N LEU A 37 15.87 9.56 1.13
CA LEU A 37 17.02 10.37 1.53
C LEU A 37 16.61 11.63 2.29
N ALA A 38 15.56 12.32 1.83
CA ALA A 38 15.08 13.53 2.47
C ALA A 38 14.54 13.28 3.90
N GLN A 39 13.97 12.10 4.17
CA GLN A 39 13.46 11.73 5.50
C GLN A 39 14.54 11.25 6.48
N GLN A 40 15.73 10.91 5.99
CA GLN A 40 16.86 10.48 6.83
C GLN A 40 17.66 11.64 7.46
N ALA A 41 17.42 12.87 7.00
CA ALA A 41 18.07 14.09 7.48
C ALA A 41 17.36 14.67 8.71
#